data_AF-A0A0T9NSN5-F1
#
_entry.id   AF-A0A0T9NSN5-F1
#
_cell.length_a   1.000
_cell.length_b   1.000
_cell.length_c   1.000
_cell.angle_alpha   90.00
_cell.angle_beta   90.00
_cell.angle_gamma   90.00
#
_symmetry.space_group_name_H-M   'P 1'
#
loop_
_entity.id
_entity.type
_entity.pdbx_description
1 polymer ?
#
loop_
_entity_poly.entity_id
_entity_poly.type
_entity_poly.pdbx_seq_one_letter_code
_entity_poly.pdbx_strand_id
1 'polypeptide(L)'
;MGEGHRNIMDHGIRWFLWTDADNNNVPATKELLAALYNDMRQAMVTQGFKIHEHQRQMKEDVVALNSLEGIRAYKIGWEMI
;
A
#
# COMPACT_ATOMS: atom_id res chain seq x y z
N MET A 1 -39.00 -24.26 25.78
CA MET A 1 -39.30 -24.87 24.47
C MET A 1 -39.60 -23.72 23.53
N GLY A 2 -38.85 -23.40 22.48
CA GLY A 2 -37.57 -23.88 21.97
C GLY A 2 -36.98 -22.72 21.16
N GLU A 3 -35.66 -22.65 21.15
CA GLU A 3 -34.84 -21.62 20.56
C GLU A 3 -35.07 -21.43 19.05
N GLY A 4 -34.78 -20.23 18.57
CA GLY A 4 -34.68 -19.92 17.15
C GLY A 4 -33.85 -18.67 16.89
N HIS A 5 -32.86 -18.39 17.74
CA HIS A 5 -31.81 -17.43 17.43
C HIS A 5 -31.04 -18.03 16.24
N ARG A 6 -31.41 -17.63 15.02
CA ARG A 6 -30.75 -18.09 13.80
C ARG A 6 -29.28 -17.71 13.89
N ASN A 7 -28.50 -18.70 14.27
CA ASN A 7 -27.07 -18.63 14.40
C ASN A 7 -26.53 -18.42 12.98
N ILE A 8 -25.83 -17.32 12.73
CA ILE A 8 -25.13 -17.01 11.48
C ILE A 8 -24.02 -18.03 11.13
N MET A 9 -23.99 -19.16 11.84
CA MET A 9 -23.02 -20.24 11.76
C MET A 9 -23.54 -21.46 10.97
N ASP A 10 -24.80 -21.49 10.51
CA ASP A 10 -25.44 -22.71 9.96
C ASP A 10 -25.27 -22.91 8.43
N HIS A 11 -24.44 -22.11 7.77
CA HIS A 11 -24.05 -22.35 6.38
C HIS A 11 -22.53 -22.39 6.33
N GLY A 12 -21.98 -23.56 5.94
CA GLY A 12 -20.56 -23.92 5.98
C GLY A 12 -19.62 -23.11 5.07
N ILE A 13 -19.85 -21.81 4.91
CA ILE A 13 -18.96 -20.85 4.27
C ILE A 13 -18.68 -19.74 5.28
N ARG A 14 -17.46 -19.73 5.81
CA ARG A 14 -16.92 -18.58 6.55
C ARG A 14 -16.83 -17.39 5.59
N TRP A 15 -17.76 -16.44 5.71
CA TRP A 15 -17.63 -15.15 5.06
C TRP A 15 -16.48 -14.40 5.72
N PHE A 16 -15.51 -13.94 4.92
CA PHE A 16 -14.52 -12.99 5.40
C PHE A 16 -15.13 -11.58 5.34
N LEU A 17 -14.74 -10.71 6.26
CA LEU A 17 -15.11 -9.29 6.23
C LEU A 17 -13.85 -8.48 5.91
N TRP A 18 -13.97 -7.57 4.94
CA TRP A 18 -12.96 -6.56 4.65
C TRP A 18 -13.52 -5.19 5.04
N THR A 19 -12.64 -4.29 5.48
CA THR A 19 -13.01 -2.90 5.76
C THR A 19 -12.53 -2.04 4.59
N ASP A 20 -13.48 -1.44 3.86
CA ASP A 20 -13.15 -0.59 2.72
C ASP A 20 -12.56 0.77 3.15
N ALA A 21 -12.21 1.61 2.17
CA ALA A 21 -11.58 2.90 2.41
C ALA A 21 -12.48 3.88 3.20
N ASP A 22 -13.80 3.65 3.18
CA ASP A 22 -14.80 4.46 3.89
C ASP A 22 -15.19 3.83 5.24
N ASN A 23 -14.44 2.82 5.68
CA ASN A 23 -14.60 2.11 6.95
C ASN A 23 -15.90 1.26 7.04
N ASN A 24 -16.43 0.80 5.90
CA ASN A 24 -17.57 -0.12 5.86
C ASN A 24 -17.11 -1.58 5.83
N ASN A 25 -17.84 -2.47 6.53
CA ASN A 25 -17.61 -3.91 6.45
C ASN A 25 -18.26 -4.49 5.20
N VAL A 26 -17.45 -4.91 4.24
CA VAL A 26 -17.89 -5.53 2.99
C VAL A 26 -17.60 -7.04 3.01
N PRO A 27 -18.55 -7.90 2.60
CA PRO A 27 -18.30 -9.32 2.45
C PRO A 27 -17.17 -9.57 1.44
N ALA A 28 -16.22 -10.43 1.80
CA ALA A 28 -15.08 -10.78 0.98
C ALA A 28 -14.97 -12.30 0.79
N THR A 29 -14.57 -12.69 -0.42
CA THR A 29 -14.21 -14.07 -0.73
C THR A 29 -12.71 -14.31 -0.54
N LYS A 30 -12.29 -15.57 -0.44
CA LYS A 30 -10.85 -15.90 -0.35
C LYS A 30 -10.10 -15.45 -1.60
N GLU A 31 -10.74 -15.60 -2.76
CA GLU A 31 -10.20 -15.25 -4.07
C GLU A 31 -9.98 -13.74 -4.17
N LEU A 32 -10.94 -12.93 -3.69
CA LEU A 32 -10.81 -11.47 -3.62
C LEU A 32 -9.63 -11.07 -2.73
N LEU A 33 -9.53 -11.64 -1.52
CA LEU A 33 -8.45 -11.31 -0.59
C LEU A 33 -7.08 -11.72 -1.14
N ALA A 34 -6.98 -12.86 -1.84
CA ALA A 34 -5.75 -13.29 -2.48
C ALA A 34 -5.34 -12.35 -3.64
N ALA A 35 -6.31 -11.90 -4.44
CA ALA A 35 -6.07 -10.92 -5.51
C ALA A 35 -5.58 -9.58 -4.93
N LEU A 36 -6.27 -9.05 -3.90
CA LEU A 36 -5.86 -7.83 -3.21
C LEU A 36 -4.45 -7.92 -2.64
N TYR A 37 -4.10 -9.03 -1.99
CA TYR A 37 -2.75 -9.25 -1.47
C TYR A 37 -1.68 -9.21 -2.58
N ASN A 38 -1.95 -9.85 -3.72
CA ASN A 38 -1.03 -9.85 -4.85
C ASN A 38 -0.85 -8.44 -5.44
N ASP A 39 -1.95 -7.71 -5.62
CA ASP A 39 -1.92 -6.34 -6.15
C ASP A 39 -1.20 -5.39 -5.19
N MET A 40 -1.46 -5.49 -3.88
CA MET A 40 -0.74 -4.74 -2.85
C MET A 40 0.77 -5.05 -2.89
N ARG A 41 1.14 -6.32 -3.01
CA ARG A 41 2.54 -6.72 -3.11
C ARG A 41 3.20 -6.14 -4.37
N GLN A 42 2.52 -6.20 -5.50
CA GLN A 42 3.04 -5.64 -6.75
C GLN A 42 3.20 -4.12 -6.65
N ALA A 43 2.21 -3.42 -6.07
CA ALA A 43 2.28 -1.98 -5.83
C ALA A 43 3.45 -1.61 -4.91
N MET A 44 3.67 -2.36 -3.82
CA MET A 44 4.82 -2.15 -2.92
C MET A 44 6.15 -2.32 -3.64
N VAL A 45 6.29 -3.36 -4.47
CA VAL A 45 7.50 -3.59 -5.27
C VAL A 45 7.75 -2.44 -6.24
N THR A 46 6.72 -2.05 -7.00
CA THR A 46 6.80 -0.93 -7.96
C THR A 46 7.17 0.38 -7.26
N GLN A 47 6.56 0.67 -6.12
CA GLN A 47 6.87 1.87 -5.34
C GLN A 47 8.30 1.82 -4.76
N GLY A 48 8.75 0.64 -4.30
CA GLY A 48 10.11 0.43 -3.86
C GLY A 48 11.14 0.76 -4.94
N PHE A 49 10.92 0.31 -6.18
CA PHE A 49 11.78 0.65 -7.32
C PHE A 49 11.82 2.16 -7.59
N LYS A 50 10.68 2.83 -7.57
CA LYS A 50 10.61 4.30 -7.75
C LYS A 50 11.44 5.02 -6.68
N ILE A 51 11.32 4.61 -5.43
CA ILE A 51 12.11 5.17 -4.32
C ILE A 51 13.60 4.91 -4.51
N HIS A 52 13.98 3.68 -4.86
CA HIS A 52 15.38 3.32 -5.09
C HIS A 52 16.01 4.15 -6.21
N GLU A 53 15.31 4.31 -7.32
CA GLU A 53 15.80 5.09 -8.46
C GLU A 53 15.95 6.57 -8.11
N HIS A 54 14.95 7.15 -7.44
CA HIS A 54 15.03 8.52 -6.95
C HIS A 54 16.20 8.72 -5.97
N GLN A 55 16.41 7.78 -5.04
CA GLN A 55 17.54 7.82 -4.12
C GLN A 55 18.88 7.68 -4.85
N ARG A 56 18.95 6.90 -5.94
CA ARG A 56 20.16 6.77 -6.76
C ARG A 56 20.48 8.09 -7.44
N GLN A 57 19.50 8.73 -8.08
CA GLN A 57 19.66 10.05 -8.71
C GLN A 57 20.12 11.09 -7.69
N MET A 58 19.47 11.17 -6.53
CA MET A 58 19.86 12.12 -5.48
C MET A 58 21.30 11.94 -5.00
N LYS A 59 21.80 10.70 -4.96
CA LYS A 59 23.21 10.44 -4.59
C LYS A 59 24.16 10.99 -5.66
N GLU A 60 23.83 10.79 -6.92
CA GLU A 60 24.61 11.30 -8.06
C GLU A 60 24.63 12.84 -8.06
N ASP A 61 23.48 13.46 -7.84
CA ASP A 61 23.34 14.92 -7.76
C ASP A 61 24.20 15.48 -6.63
N VAL A 62 24.12 14.89 -5.43
CA VAL A 62 24.91 15.32 -4.25
C VAL A 62 26.41 15.18 -4.50
N VAL A 63 26.87 14.12 -5.17
CA VAL A 63 28.28 13.93 -5.53
C VAL A 63 28.77 15.01 -6.51
N ALA A 64 27.89 15.52 -7.37
CA ALA A 64 28.23 16.57 -8.34
C ALA A 64 28.29 17.98 -7.74
N LEU A 65 27.77 18.21 -6.52
CA LEU A 65 27.78 19.52 -5.87
C LEU A 65 29.19 19.92 -5.44
N ASN A 66 29.68 21.05 -5.96
CA ASN A 66 31.04 21.54 -5.73
C ASN A 66 31.11 22.98 -5.21
N SER A 67 29.97 23.58 -4.85
CA SER A 67 29.89 24.96 -4.36
C SER A 67 28.95 25.07 -3.15
N LEU A 68 29.26 25.98 -2.23
CA LEU A 68 28.43 26.24 -1.05
C LEU A 68 27.02 26.71 -1.43
N GLU A 69 26.90 27.51 -2.49
CA GLU A 69 25.61 27.95 -3.02
C GLU A 69 24.79 26.77 -3.56
N GLY A 70 25.39 25.89 -4.36
CA GLY A 70 24.72 24.70 -4.88
C GLY A 70 24.25 23.75 -3.78
N ILE A 71 25.08 23.55 -2.75
CA ILE A 71 24.70 22.76 -1.56
C ILE A 71 23.49 23.36 -0.85
N ARG A 72 23.44 24.68 -0.68
CA ARG A 72 22.31 25.36 -0.03
C ARG A 72 21.03 25.37 -0.87
N ALA A 73 21.17 25.35 -2.19
CA ALA A 73 20.04 25.38 -3.12
C ALA A 73 19.40 24.00 -3.35
N TYR A 74 20.14 22.90 -3.13
CA TYR A 74 19.68 21.55 -3.42
C TYR A 74 18.40 21.19 -2.66
N LYS A 75 17.39 20.66 -3.38
CA LYS A 75 16.08 20.29 -2.83
C LYS A 75 16.03 18.78 -2.61
N ILE A 76 15.63 18.40 -1.40
CA ILE A 76 15.47 17.00 -0.99
C ILE A 76 14.02 16.59 -1.22
N GLY A 77 13.82 15.41 -1.79
CA GLY A 77 12.51 14.83 -1.99
C GLY A 77 12.10 14.86 -3.45
N TRP A 78 10.84 14.51 -3.69
CA TRP A 78 10.27 14.47 -5.03
C TRP A 78 9.90 15.89 -5.44
N GLU A 79 10.15 16.25 -6.71
CA GLU A 79 9.50 17.43 -7.27
C GLU A 79 7.99 17.23 -7.20
N MET A 80 7.31 18.11 -6.47
CA MET A 80 5.86 18.17 -6.47
C MET A 80 5.46 18.70 -7.86
N ILE A 81 4.81 17.85 -8.66
CA ILE A 81 4.15 18.25 -9.91
C ILE A 81 2.92 19.09 -9.57
#